data_AF-A0A2J6T0X3-F1
#
_entry.id   AF-A0A2J6T0X3-F1
#
_cell.length_a   1.000
_cell.length_b   1.000
_cell.length_c   1.000
_cell.angle_alpha   90.00
_cell.angle_beta   90.00
_cell.angle_gamma   90.00
#
_symmetry.space_group_name_H-M   'P 1'
#
loop_
_entity.id
_entity.type
_entity.pdbx_description
1 polymer ?
#
loop_
_entity_poly.entity_id
_entity_poly.type
_entity_poly.pdbx_seq_one_letter_code
_entity_poly.pdbx_strand_id
1 'polypeptide(L)'
;MKAALNYQESDVEEAGSDEEFKADANESDAAEEPDDAEASESGDEYGSDEEVLKKKGWIKKKGKEGRVEMVIELPGIKDPGDTPYEDEKIHPNTLDFLRDLKKNNRREWLKFHDAPYRQAEKDFQTFVSKLSEIVCDKDSTIPELPIKDIIYRIYRDMRFSSDPTPYKPYFSVTWSRTGRKGPYAHYYLHIQPDGGSFFGGGYYACDNETLACLREDIDTQPYQFKSILTEEHLRTTFFPGIKKDEKKVVAAFCKMSADNALKTKPKGYGADHKDIALLKLRNFVLRRNISDEEITSENGLNIVGDIVEAIEPFITYLNNTVMPDR
;
A
#
# COMPACT_ATOMS: atom_id res chain seq x y z
N MET A 1 -18.39 -21.94 -14.05
CA MET A 1 -19.26 -21.30 -15.07
C MET A 1 -18.66 -19.94 -15.38
N LYS A 2 -18.36 -19.63 -16.65
CA LYS A 2 -17.90 -18.29 -17.04
C LYS A 2 -19.07 -17.31 -16.93
N ALA A 3 -18.90 -16.21 -16.19
CA ALA A 3 -19.87 -15.14 -16.13
C ALA A 3 -19.83 -14.33 -17.44
N ALA A 4 -21.00 -14.06 -18.02
CA ALA A 4 -21.15 -13.26 -19.23
C ALA A 4 -22.06 -12.06 -18.88
N LEU A 5 -21.63 -10.86 -19.27
CA LEU A 5 -22.44 -9.64 -19.18
C LEU A 5 -23.07 -9.37 -20.54
N ASN A 6 -24.39 -9.22 -20.57
CA ASN A 6 -25.15 -8.85 -21.76
C ASN A 6 -25.31 -7.33 -21.78
N TYR A 7 -25.03 -6.71 -22.92
CA TYR A 7 -25.24 -5.27 -23.14
C TYR A 7 -26.67 -5.00 -23.62
N GLN A 8 -27.37 -4.06 -23.00
CA GLN A 8 -28.56 -3.41 -23.57
C GLN A 8 -28.26 -1.92 -23.81
N GLU A 9 -28.72 -1.37 -24.94
CA GLU A 9 -28.49 0.05 -25.32
C GLU A 9 -28.99 1.08 -24.28
N SER A 10 -29.81 0.66 -23.31
CA SER A 10 -30.31 1.49 -22.21
C SER A 10 -29.30 1.74 -21.08
N ASP A 11 -28.20 0.98 -21.00
CA ASP A 11 -27.23 1.07 -19.88
C ASP A 11 -26.29 2.30 -20.00
N VAL A 12 -26.46 3.12 -21.05
CA VAL A 12 -25.64 4.30 -21.32
C VAL A 12 -26.11 5.52 -20.52
N GLU A 13 -27.39 5.62 -20.15
CA GLU A 13 -27.93 6.80 -19.46
C GLU A 13 -27.81 6.73 -17.93
N GLU A 14 -27.72 5.53 -17.33
CA GLU A 14 -27.57 5.38 -15.87
C GLU A 14 -26.12 5.57 -15.38
N ALA A 15 -25.14 5.58 -16.30
CA ALA A 15 -23.74 5.87 -15.98
C ALA A 15 -23.44 7.38 -15.82
N GLY A 16 -24.43 8.24 -16.07
CA GLY A 16 -24.31 9.70 -16.05
C GLY A 16 -24.99 10.40 -14.85
N SER A 17 -25.79 9.71 -14.05
CA SER A 17 -26.47 10.31 -12.90
C SER A 17 -26.56 9.34 -11.73
N ASP A 18 -25.64 9.50 -10.77
CA ASP A 18 -25.93 9.17 -9.38
C ASP A 18 -25.45 10.35 -8.53
N GLU A 19 -26.41 11.24 -8.27
CA GLU A 19 -26.39 12.17 -7.15
C GLU A 19 -26.46 11.38 -5.85
N GLU A 20 -25.36 11.27 -5.12
CA GLU A 20 -25.44 11.10 -3.67
C GLU A 20 -24.17 11.61 -2.96
N PHE A 21 -24.08 12.93 -2.78
CA PHE A 21 -23.43 13.52 -1.60
C PHE A 21 -23.96 14.94 -1.35
N LYS A 22 -24.97 15.07 -0.48
CA LYS A 22 -25.26 16.33 0.21
C LYS A 22 -24.53 16.32 1.55
N ALA A 23 -23.62 17.28 1.75
CA ALA A 23 -23.19 17.73 3.07
C ALA A 23 -22.99 19.24 3.02
N ASP A 24 -23.73 19.93 3.89
CA ASP A 24 -23.83 21.38 4.06
C ASP A 24 -22.49 22.09 4.29
N ALA A 25 -22.31 23.24 3.63
CA ALA A 25 -21.67 24.42 4.20
C ALA A 25 -22.14 25.69 3.45
N ASN A 26 -22.65 26.64 4.22
CA ASN A 26 -23.26 27.90 3.81
C ASN A 26 -22.22 29.03 3.62
N GLU A 27 -22.51 29.96 2.69
CA GLU A 27 -22.03 31.36 2.52
C GLU A 27 -20.51 31.63 2.37
N SER A 28 -19.99 32.53 1.53
CA SER A 28 -20.49 33.51 0.55
C SER A 28 -19.24 34.08 -0.18
N ASP A 29 -19.25 34.20 -1.51
CA ASP A 29 -19.05 35.47 -2.24
C ASP A 29 -18.91 35.25 -3.75
N ALA A 30 -19.59 36.11 -4.50
CA ALA A 30 -19.82 36.07 -5.92
C ALA A 30 -18.68 36.73 -6.73
N ALA A 31 -18.38 36.20 -7.92
CA ALA A 31 -17.90 36.97 -9.07
C ALA A 31 -18.01 36.15 -10.37
N GLU A 32 -19.03 36.53 -11.17
CA GLU A 32 -19.13 36.64 -12.65
C GLU A 32 -18.50 35.59 -13.59
N GLU A 33 -19.37 35.01 -14.43
CA GLU A 33 -19.08 34.28 -15.67
C GLU A 33 -18.45 35.18 -16.75
N PRO A 34 -17.81 34.59 -17.77
CA PRO A 34 -18.45 34.65 -19.09
C PRO A 34 -18.35 33.38 -19.96
N ASP A 35 -19.49 33.09 -20.58
CA ASP A 35 -19.76 32.65 -21.97
C ASP A 35 -18.77 31.75 -22.74
N ASP A 36 -19.27 30.55 -23.03
CA ASP A 36 -19.30 29.86 -24.33
C ASP A 36 -18.19 30.15 -25.36
N ALA A 37 -17.29 29.17 -25.49
CA ALA A 37 -16.53 28.95 -26.72
C ALA A 37 -16.74 27.50 -27.17
N GLU A 38 -17.56 27.35 -28.20
CA GLU A 38 -17.83 26.10 -28.92
C GLU A 38 -16.54 25.36 -29.27
N ALA A 39 -16.42 24.12 -28.82
CA ALA A 39 -15.39 23.20 -29.25
C ALA A 39 -15.72 22.73 -30.67
N SER A 40 -14.90 23.16 -31.63
CA SER A 40 -14.91 22.65 -32.99
C SER A 40 -14.62 21.15 -33.00
N GLU A 41 -15.62 20.36 -33.40
CA GLU A 41 -15.45 18.97 -33.81
C GLU A 41 -14.51 18.92 -35.02
N SER A 42 -13.32 18.36 -34.85
CA SER A 42 -12.48 17.87 -35.95
C SER A 42 -12.57 16.35 -35.98
N GLY A 43 -13.23 15.84 -37.01
CA GLY A 43 -13.64 14.46 -37.16
C GLY A 43 -12.56 13.46 -37.58
N ASP A 44 -13.08 12.23 -37.69
CA ASP A 44 -12.65 11.13 -38.56
C ASP A 44 -11.64 10.11 -38.01
N GLU A 45 -12.13 9.23 -37.13
CA GLU A 45 -11.78 7.79 -37.18
C GLU A 45 -12.96 6.92 -36.70
N TYR A 46 -14.10 6.97 -37.40
CA TYR A 46 -15.24 6.08 -37.14
C TYR A 46 -15.00 4.71 -37.79
N GLY A 47 -14.24 3.84 -37.11
CA GLY A 47 -14.48 2.41 -37.26
C GLY A 47 -15.91 2.12 -36.79
N SER A 48 -16.64 1.21 -37.46
CA SER A 48 -18.00 0.85 -37.02
C SER A 48 -18.01 0.52 -35.52
N ASP A 49 -19.06 0.87 -34.79
CA ASP A 49 -19.17 0.57 -33.33
C ASP A 49 -18.83 -0.89 -33.02
N GLU A 50 -19.14 -1.79 -33.96
CA GLU A 50 -18.77 -3.20 -33.92
C GLU A 50 -17.25 -3.46 -33.91
N GLU A 51 -16.46 -2.75 -34.71
CA GLU A 51 -14.99 -2.88 -34.73
C GLU A 51 -14.35 -2.35 -33.45
N VAL A 52 -14.90 -1.26 -32.91
CA VAL A 52 -14.48 -0.72 -31.60
C VAL A 52 -14.80 -1.72 -30.48
N LEU A 53 -16.00 -2.32 -30.49
CA LEU A 53 -16.40 -3.35 -29.53
C LEU A 53 -15.54 -4.62 -29.67
N LYS A 54 -15.24 -5.08 -30.88
CA LYS A 54 -14.32 -6.23 -31.08
C LYS A 54 -12.92 -5.95 -30.54
N LYS A 55 -12.37 -4.73 -30.75
CA LYS A 55 -11.09 -4.32 -30.14
C LYS A 55 -11.14 -4.32 -28.62
N LYS A 56 -12.30 -4.06 -28.02
CA LYS A 56 -12.55 -4.15 -26.56
C LYS A 56 -12.86 -5.58 -26.06
N GLY A 57 -12.75 -6.61 -26.91
CA GLY A 57 -12.92 -8.02 -26.53
C GLY A 57 -14.34 -8.55 -26.63
N TRP A 58 -15.28 -7.79 -27.22
CA TRP A 58 -16.65 -8.23 -27.40
C TRP A 58 -16.78 -9.19 -28.60
N ILE A 59 -17.49 -10.29 -28.40
CA ILE A 59 -17.77 -11.33 -29.39
C ILE A 59 -19.27 -11.39 -29.70
N LYS A 60 -19.59 -11.64 -30.96
CA LYS A 60 -20.98 -11.88 -31.39
C LYS A 60 -21.42 -13.27 -30.96
N LYS A 61 -22.52 -13.35 -30.23
CA LYS A 61 -23.17 -14.61 -29.84
C LYS A 61 -24.63 -14.58 -30.27
N LYS A 62 -25.12 -15.70 -30.81
CA LYS A 62 -26.52 -15.83 -31.21
C LYS A 62 -27.36 -16.10 -29.95
N GLY A 63 -28.20 -15.14 -29.57
CA GLY A 63 -29.11 -15.22 -28.43
C GLY A 63 -30.27 -16.18 -28.67
N LYS A 64 -31.08 -16.42 -27.62
CA LYS A 64 -32.16 -17.43 -27.61
C LYS A 64 -33.27 -17.20 -28.65
N GLU A 65 -33.39 -15.99 -29.19
CA GLU A 65 -34.39 -15.62 -30.22
C GLU A 65 -33.77 -15.37 -31.62
N GLY A 66 -32.52 -15.77 -31.84
CA GLY A 66 -31.83 -15.56 -33.12
C GLY A 66 -31.28 -14.15 -33.34
N ARG A 67 -31.49 -13.22 -32.38
CA ARG A 67 -30.80 -11.92 -32.31
C ARG A 67 -29.32 -12.11 -32.02
N VAL A 68 -28.47 -11.27 -32.62
CA VAL A 68 -27.03 -11.26 -32.35
C VAL A 68 -26.78 -10.33 -31.17
N GLU A 69 -26.24 -10.88 -30.09
CA GLU A 69 -25.83 -10.15 -28.90
C GLU A 69 -24.31 -10.01 -28.89
N MET A 70 -23.81 -8.86 -28.45
CA MET A 70 -22.38 -8.68 -28.15
C MET A 70 -22.16 -9.12 -26.71
N VAL A 71 -21.24 -10.06 -26.50
CA VAL A 71 -20.88 -10.60 -25.19
C VAL A 71 -19.38 -10.44 -24.99
N ILE A 72 -18.95 -10.03 -23.80
CA ILE A 72 -17.54 -10.07 -23.40
C ILE A 72 -17.34 -11.23 -22.43
N GLU A 73 -16.37 -12.11 -22.72
CA GLU A 73 -16.01 -13.17 -21.78
C GLU A 73 -15.14 -12.57 -20.67
N LEU A 74 -15.67 -12.57 -19.44
CA LEU A 74 -14.89 -12.12 -18.30
C LEU A 74 -13.91 -13.21 -17.86
N PRO A 75 -12.63 -12.87 -17.61
CA PRO A 75 -11.71 -13.80 -17.00
C PRO A 75 -12.26 -14.30 -15.66
N GLY A 76 -12.30 -15.62 -15.52
CA GLY A 76 -12.62 -16.28 -14.26
C GLY A 76 -11.44 -16.25 -13.29
N ILE A 77 -11.66 -16.78 -12.09
CA ILE A 77 -10.59 -17.05 -11.13
C ILE A 77 -9.53 -17.94 -11.80
N LYS A 78 -8.26 -17.53 -11.75
CA LYS A 78 -7.14 -18.33 -12.26
C LYS A 78 -7.09 -19.65 -11.51
N ASP A 79 -6.84 -20.74 -12.24
CA ASP A 79 -6.67 -22.07 -11.66
C ASP A 79 -5.51 -22.05 -10.65
N PRO A 80 -5.70 -22.51 -9.40
CA PRO A 80 -4.60 -22.66 -8.45
C PRO A 80 -3.53 -23.67 -8.90
N GLY A 81 -3.84 -24.56 -9.85
CA GLY A 81 -2.92 -25.63 -10.24
C GLY A 81 -2.64 -26.56 -9.07
N ASP A 82 -1.36 -26.90 -8.85
CA ASP A 82 -0.93 -27.80 -7.76
C ASP A 82 -0.74 -27.08 -6.41
N THR A 83 -0.88 -25.76 -6.35
CA THR A 83 -0.71 -24.97 -5.13
C THR A 83 -2.08 -24.50 -4.64
N PRO A 84 -2.67 -25.09 -3.59
CA PRO A 84 -3.92 -24.59 -3.04
C PRO A 84 -3.74 -23.21 -2.39
N TYR A 85 -4.84 -22.46 -2.27
CA TYR A 85 -4.87 -21.25 -1.45
C TYR A 85 -4.82 -21.65 0.03
N GLU A 86 -3.92 -21.01 0.77
CA GLU A 86 -3.68 -21.25 2.20
C GLU A 86 -3.50 -19.90 2.89
N ASP A 87 -3.86 -19.83 4.17
CA ASP A 87 -3.87 -18.55 4.89
C ASP A 87 -2.47 -18.17 5.41
N GLU A 88 -1.49 -19.09 5.39
CA GLU A 88 -0.12 -18.84 5.87
C GLU A 88 0.88 -18.41 4.77
N LYS A 89 0.44 -18.20 3.52
CA LYS A 89 1.28 -17.70 2.43
C LYS A 89 0.46 -16.94 1.41
N ILE A 90 1.11 -16.08 0.62
CA ILE A 90 0.43 -15.43 -0.52
C ILE A 90 0.48 -16.37 -1.72
N HIS A 91 -0.64 -16.55 -2.41
CA HIS A 91 -0.69 -17.42 -3.57
C HIS A 91 -0.01 -16.75 -4.80
N PRO A 92 0.77 -17.47 -5.63
CA PRO A 92 1.40 -16.89 -6.84
C PRO A 92 0.43 -16.17 -7.79
N ASN A 93 -0.77 -16.72 -7.98
CA ASN A 93 -1.85 -16.06 -8.75
C ASN A 93 -2.19 -14.63 -8.26
N THR A 94 -2.03 -14.33 -6.97
CA THR A 94 -2.22 -12.97 -6.42
C THR A 94 -1.16 -12.02 -6.95
N LEU A 95 0.11 -12.45 -6.97
CA LEU A 95 1.21 -11.67 -7.55
C LEU A 95 1.03 -11.50 -9.07
N ASP A 96 0.58 -12.55 -9.76
CA ASP A 96 0.27 -12.47 -11.19
C ASP A 96 -0.85 -11.48 -11.49
N PHE A 97 -1.93 -11.48 -10.69
CA PHE A 97 -2.99 -10.49 -10.82
C PHE A 97 -2.46 -9.07 -10.65
N LEU A 98 -1.63 -8.82 -9.63
CA LEU A 98 -1.02 -7.50 -9.42
C LEU A 98 -0.10 -7.10 -10.58
N ARG A 99 0.60 -8.05 -11.20
CA ARG A 99 1.42 -7.82 -12.40
C ARG A 99 0.56 -7.46 -13.61
N ASP A 100 -0.58 -8.14 -13.78
CA ASP A 100 -1.54 -7.85 -14.84
C ASP A 100 -2.22 -6.48 -14.63
N LEU A 101 -2.58 -6.15 -13.39
CA LEU A 101 -3.12 -4.85 -13.00
C LEU A 101 -2.14 -3.72 -13.30
N LYS A 102 -0.85 -3.91 -13.02
CA LYS A 102 0.21 -2.92 -13.33
C LYS A 102 0.30 -2.63 -14.83
N LYS A 103 0.21 -3.67 -15.66
CA LYS A 103 0.26 -3.55 -17.14
C LYS A 103 -1.01 -2.91 -17.71
N ASN A 104 -2.16 -3.14 -17.07
CA ASN A 104 -3.47 -2.75 -17.59
C ASN A 104 -4.22 -1.80 -16.64
N ASN A 105 -3.52 -0.85 -16.02
CA ASN A 105 -4.05 -0.03 -14.93
C ASN A 105 -5.08 1.01 -15.41
N ARG A 106 -6.31 0.54 -15.67
CA ARG A 106 -7.46 1.31 -16.18
C ARG A 106 -8.73 0.84 -15.49
N ARG A 107 -9.66 1.76 -15.21
CA ARG A 107 -10.91 1.46 -14.48
C ARG A 107 -11.73 0.34 -15.11
N GLU A 108 -11.93 0.43 -16.42
CA GLU A 108 -12.66 -0.58 -17.20
C GLU A 108 -12.04 -1.98 -17.10
N TRP A 109 -10.70 -2.06 -17.09
CA TRP A 109 -10.00 -3.33 -17.04
C TRP A 109 -10.28 -4.08 -15.73
N LEU A 110 -10.19 -3.39 -14.58
CA LEU A 110 -10.47 -4.02 -13.29
C LEU A 110 -11.94 -4.45 -13.18
N LYS A 111 -12.89 -3.67 -13.74
CA LYS A 111 -14.32 -4.05 -13.78
C LYS A 111 -14.52 -5.38 -14.49
N PHE A 112 -13.78 -5.64 -15.57
CA PHE A 112 -13.83 -6.93 -16.28
C PHE A 112 -13.05 -8.06 -15.59
N HIS A 113 -12.15 -7.74 -14.65
CA HIS A 113 -11.33 -8.69 -13.90
C HIS A 113 -11.73 -8.77 -12.42
N ASP A 114 -13.00 -8.51 -12.08
CA ASP A 114 -13.48 -8.50 -10.70
C ASP A 114 -13.28 -9.87 -10.03
N ALA A 115 -13.60 -10.99 -10.70
CA ALA A 115 -13.41 -12.32 -10.11
C ALA A 115 -11.94 -12.63 -9.72
N PRO A 116 -10.93 -12.45 -10.61
CA PRO A 116 -9.52 -12.50 -10.22
C PRO A 116 -9.16 -11.55 -9.08
N TYR A 117 -9.67 -10.31 -9.11
CA TYR A 117 -9.43 -9.32 -8.07
C TYR A 117 -9.95 -9.78 -6.71
N ARG A 118 -11.20 -10.25 -6.63
CA ARG A 118 -11.81 -10.74 -5.37
C ARG A 118 -11.08 -11.95 -4.81
N GLN A 119 -10.57 -12.84 -5.67
CA GLN A 119 -9.75 -13.96 -5.20
C GLN A 119 -8.42 -13.48 -4.61
N ALA A 120 -7.72 -12.57 -5.30
CA ALA A 120 -6.46 -11.98 -4.83
C ALA A 120 -6.65 -11.14 -3.54
N GLU A 121 -7.76 -10.40 -3.45
CA GLU A 121 -8.15 -9.64 -2.26
C GLU A 121 -8.45 -10.56 -1.08
N LYS A 122 -9.15 -11.68 -1.31
CA LYS A 122 -9.44 -12.69 -0.28
C LYS A 122 -8.17 -13.35 0.24
N ASP A 123 -7.28 -13.78 -0.67
CA ASP A 123 -5.97 -14.37 -0.33
C ASP A 123 -5.14 -13.43 0.55
N PHE A 124 -5.06 -12.15 0.17
CA PHE A 124 -4.39 -11.15 0.99
C PHE A 124 -5.08 -10.95 2.36
N GLN A 125 -6.41 -10.90 2.41
CA GLN A 125 -7.15 -10.70 3.66
C GLN A 125 -6.96 -11.85 4.65
N THR A 126 -6.95 -13.11 4.20
CA THR A 126 -6.75 -14.24 5.11
C THR A 126 -5.31 -14.30 5.62
N PHE A 127 -4.32 -14.03 4.76
CA PHE A 127 -2.93 -13.86 5.17
C PHE A 127 -2.76 -12.75 6.22
N VAL A 128 -3.37 -11.59 5.99
CA VAL A 128 -3.34 -10.46 6.95
C VAL A 128 -4.02 -10.84 8.26
N SER A 129 -5.08 -11.65 8.23
CA SER A 129 -5.73 -12.15 9.45
C SER A 129 -4.76 -12.96 10.30
N LYS A 130 -4.03 -13.91 9.68
CA LYS A 130 -3.02 -14.71 10.38
C LYS A 130 -1.83 -13.90 10.86
N LEU A 131 -1.37 -12.96 10.05
CA LEU A 131 -0.28 -12.07 10.46
C LEU A 131 -0.69 -11.14 11.61
N SER A 132 -1.96 -10.72 11.67
CA SER A 132 -2.46 -9.88 12.77
C SER A 132 -2.42 -10.62 14.10
N GLU A 133 -2.69 -11.93 14.13
CA GLU A 133 -2.53 -12.76 15.34
C GLU A 133 -1.07 -12.67 15.86
N ILE A 134 -0.08 -12.76 14.96
CA ILE A 134 1.35 -12.67 15.30
C ILE A 134 1.72 -11.26 15.77
N VAL A 135 1.25 -10.22 15.08
CA VAL A 135 1.54 -8.83 15.47
C VAL A 135 1.01 -8.52 16.86
N CYS A 136 -0.22 -8.94 17.18
CA CYS A 136 -0.80 -8.74 18.51
C CYS A 136 -0.12 -9.58 19.60
N ASP A 137 0.37 -10.78 19.27
CA ASP A 137 1.15 -11.61 20.20
C ASP A 137 2.51 -10.98 20.53
N LYS A 138 3.21 -10.45 19.52
CA LYS A 138 4.54 -9.86 19.67
C LYS A 138 4.51 -8.46 20.26
N ASP A 139 3.52 -7.65 19.90
CA ASP A 139 3.30 -6.30 20.43
C ASP A 139 1.91 -6.19 21.06
N SER A 140 1.88 -6.43 22.37
CA SER A 140 0.64 -6.37 23.19
C SER A 140 -0.05 -5.00 23.21
N THR A 141 0.60 -3.95 22.68
CA THR A 141 0.00 -2.61 22.60
C THR A 141 -0.85 -2.43 21.34
N ILE A 142 -0.76 -3.37 20.39
CA ILE A 142 -1.58 -3.38 19.18
C ILE A 142 -2.92 -4.05 19.49
N PRO A 143 -4.05 -3.34 19.36
CA PRO A 143 -5.36 -3.96 19.53
C PRO A 143 -5.71 -4.85 18.34
N GLU A 144 -6.50 -5.89 18.60
CA GLU A 144 -7.15 -6.66 17.54
C GLU A 144 -8.22 -5.78 16.87
N LEU A 145 -7.97 -5.38 15.63
CA LEU A 145 -8.85 -4.53 14.84
C LEU A 145 -9.42 -5.30 13.65
N PRO A 146 -10.65 -4.99 13.19
CA PRO A 146 -11.17 -5.56 11.96
C PRO A 146 -10.23 -5.30 10.78
N ILE A 147 -9.96 -6.33 9.98
CA ILE A 147 -9.02 -6.28 8.84
C ILE A 147 -9.32 -5.12 7.87
N LYS A 148 -10.60 -4.81 7.65
CA LYS A 148 -11.06 -3.68 6.80
C LYS A 148 -10.59 -2.30 7.29
N ASP A 149 -10.31 -2.18 8.59
CA ASP A 149 -9.92 -0.92 9.23
C ASP A 149 -8.40 -0.71 9.21
N ILE A 150 -7.64 -1.75 8.88
CA ILE A 150 -6.17 -1.74 8.79
C ILE A 150 -5.63 -1.89 7.36
N ILE A 151 -6.36 -2.59 6.48
CA ILE A 151 -6.00 -2.71 5.05
C ILE A 151 -6.25 -1.39 4.32
N TYR A 152 -5.35 -1.04 3.39
CA TYR A 152 -5.57 0.07 2.46
C TYR A 152 -6.32 -0.38 1.22
N ARG A 153 -7.25 0.46 0.76
CA ARG A 153 -7.92 0.28 -0.54
C ARG A 153 -6.90 0.23 -1.68
N ILE A 154 -7.19 -0.60 -2.68
CA ILE A 154 -6.39 -0.74 -3.91
C ILE A 154 -6.44 0.54 -4.77
N TYR A 155 -7.49 1.34 -4.65
CA TYR A 155 -7.63 2.60 -5.37
C TYR A 155 -6.56 3.63 -4.94
N ARG A 156 -5.98 4.33 -5.92
CA ARG A 156 -5.07 5.46 -5.70
C ARG A 156 -5.86 6.73 -5.38
N ASP A 157 -5.27 7.63 -4.61
CA ASP A 157 -5.75 9.03 -4.57
C ASP A 157 -5.02 9.79 -5.67
N MET A 158 -5.76 10.23 -6.69
CA MET A 158 -5.19 10.88 -7.87
C MET A 158 -5.15 12.41 -7.75
N ARG A 159 -5.79 13.01 -6.73
CA ARG A 159 -5.91 14.49 -6.62
C ARG A 159 -4.56 15.19 -6.51
N PHE A 160 -3.57 14.51 -5.94
CA PHE A 160 -2.24 15.05 -5.67
C PHE A 160 -1.11 14.20 -6.27
N SER A 161 -1.45 13.14 -7.02
CA SER A 161 -0.45 12.24 -7.59
C SER A 161 -0.09 12.67 -9.01
N SER A 162 1.21 12.72 -9.31
CA SER A 162 1.69 12.87 -10.69
C SER A 162 1.49 11.61 -11.53
N ASP A 163 1.22 10.48 -10.89
CA ASP A 163 0.89 9.21 -11.52
C ASP A 163 -0.64 9.15 -11.79
N PRO A 164 -1.07 9.17 -13.06
CA PRO A 164 -2.49 9.19 -13.42
C PRO A 164 -3.18 7.82 -13.30
N THR A 165 -2.49 6.78 -12.81
CA THR A 165 -3.07 5.44 -12.71
C THR A 165 -4.12 5.33 -11.59
N PRO A 166 -5.30 4.74 -11.86
CA PRO A 166 -6.40 4.68 -10.89
C PRO A 166 -6.16 3.69 -9.73
N TYR A 167 -5.31 2.68 -9.92
CA TYR A 167 -5.07 1.62 -8.94
C TYR A 167 -3.62 1.52 -8.51
N LYS A 168 -3.42 1.03 -7.29
CA LYS A 168 -2.12 0.61 -6.76
C LYS A 168 -1.87 -0.82 -7.26
N PRO A 169 -0.74 -1.09 -7.93
CA PRO A 169 -0.38 -2.45 -8.35
C PRO A 169 0.21 -3.28 -7.19
N TYR A 170 -0.32 -3.08 -5.98
CA TYR A 170 0.13 -3.70 -4.75
C TYR A 170 -1.00 -3.71 -3.71
N PHE A 171 -0.93 -4.64 -2.77
CA PHE A 171 -1.72 -4.61 -1.54
C PHE A 171 -0.88 -4.12 -0.38
N SER A 172 -1.54 -3.48 0.59
CA SER A 172 -0.84 -3.01 1.79
C SER A 172 -1.76 -2.90 2.99
N VAL A 173 -1.16 -3.08 4.16
CA VAL A 173 -1.83 -3.02 5.46
C VAL A 173 -0.89 -2.38 6.48
N THR A 174 -1.45 -1.79 7.52
CA THR A 174 -0.68 -1.25 8.63
C THR A 174 -1.30 -1.55 9.98
N TRP A 175 -0.47 -1.72 11.00
CA TRP A 175 -0.88 -1.90 12.39
C TRP A 175 -0.26 -0.80 13.23
N SER A 176 -1.04 -0.22 14.13
CA SER A 176 -0.56 0.66 15.21
C SER A 176 -1.54 0.56 16.38
N ARG A 177 -1.19 1.15 17.53
CA ARG A 177 -2.08 1.20 18.72
C ARG A 177 -3.46 1.80 18.43
N THR A 178 -3.59 2.59 17.36
CA THR A 178 -4.85 3.23 16.93
C THR A 178 -5.24 2.90 15.47
N GLY A 179 -4.69 1.82 14.90
CA GLY A 179 -4.97 1.40 13.52
C GLY A 179 -4.25 2.25 12.48
N ARG A 180 -4.93 2.69 11.42
CA ARG A 180 -4.33 3.45 10.30
C ARG A 180 -4.04 4.92 10.59
N LYS A 181 -4.57 5.46 11.69
CA LYS A 181 -4.52 6.87 12.03
C LYS A 181 -4.03 7.01 13.45
N GLY A 182 -3.43 8.15 13.76
CA GLY A 182 -3.00 8.50 15.10
C GLY A 182 -1.50 8.77 15.17
N PRO A 183 -1.01 9.12 16.38
CA PRO A 183 0.36 9.60 16.58
C PRO A 183 1.38 8.48 16.79
N TYR A 184 1.00 7.21 16.64
CA TYR A 184 1.87 6.07 16.94
C TYR A 184 2.67 5.61 15.71
N ALA A 185 3.84 5.03 15.97
CA ALA A 185 4.62 4.33 14.97
C ALA A 185 3.83 3.12 14.44
N HIS A 186 4.03 2.82 13.17
CA HIS A 186 3.25 1.81 12.45
C HIS A 186 4.12 0.62 12.07
N TYR A 187 3.56 -0.58 12.11
CA TYR A 187 4.02 -1.72 11.29
C TYR A 187 3.36 -1.60 9.91
N TYR A 188 4.04 -2.04 8.86
CA TYR A 188 3.57 -1.93 7.48
C TYR A 188 4.01 -3.13 6.65
N LEU A 189 3.04 -3.79 6.01
CA LEU A 189 3.28 -4.81 5.00
C LEU A 189 2.88 -4.27 3.63
N HIS A 190 3.75 -4.50 2.66
CA HIS A 190 3.55 -4.19 1.25
C HIS A 190 3.74 -5.45 0.43
N ILE A 191 2.71 -5.85 -0.32
CA ILE A 191 2.74 -6.99 -1.23
C ILE A 191 2.69 -6.47 -2.66
N GLN A 192 3.82 -6.58 -3.36
CA GLN A 192 3.97 -6.19 -4.74
C GLN A 192 4.85 -7.21 -5.49
N PRO A 193 4.47 -7.62 -6.71
CA PRO A 193 5.25 -8.58 -7.49
C PRO A 193 6.62 -8.03 -7.89
N ASP A 194 7.45 -8.93 -8.41
CA ASP A 194 8.76 -8.67 -8.98
C ASP A 194 9.77 -8.19 -7.91
N GLY A 195 9.68 -8.76 -6.70
CA GLY A 195 10.54 -8.41 -5.56
C GLY A 195 10.22 -7.05 -4.95
N GLY A 196 9.03 -6.50 -5.23
CA GLY A 196 8.57 -5.23 -4.67
C GLY A 196 8.00 -5.35 -3.25
N SER A 197 7.83 -6.55 -2.73
CA SER A 197 7.27 -6.79 -1.41
C SER A 197 8.26 -6.42 -0.30
N PHE A 198 7.75 -5.90 0.81
CA PHE A 198 8.55 -5.60 1.99
C PHE A 198 7.68 -5.53 3.24
N PHE A 199 8.31 -5.80 4.38
CA PHE A 199 7.76 -5.50 5.68
C PHE A 199 8.65 -4.48 6.39
N GLY A 200 8.05 -3.57 7.14
CA GLY A 200 8.78 -2.58 7.88
C GLY A 200 7.92 -1.86 8.89
N GLY A 201 8.46 -0.80 9.46
CA GLY A 201 7.74 0.00 10.42
C GLY A 201 8.53 1.17 10.96
N GLY A 202 7.84 1.99 11.74
CA GLY A 202 8.35 3.18 12.40
C GLY A 202 7.51 4.41 12.06
N TYR A 203 8.14 5.58 12.13
CA TYR A 203 7.51 6.84 11.74
C TYR A 203 7.94 7.27 10.35
N TYR A 204 6.98 7.31 9.42
CA TYR A 204 7.16 7.87 8.08
C TYR A 204 6.48 9.24 8.00
N ALA A 205 7.20 10.22 7.47
CA ALA A 205 6.79 11.62 7.33
C ALA A 205 6.32 12.24 8.67
N CYS A 206 7.16 12.16 9.71
CA CYS A 206 6.88 12.71 11.04
C CYS A 206 6.46 14.19 10.98
N ASP A 207 5.49 14.57 11.81
CA ASP A 207 5.22 15.97 12.13
C ASP A 207 6.35 16.59 12.98
N ASN A 208 6.27 17.91 13.17
CA ASN A 208 7.32 18.65 13.88
C ASN A 208 7.43 18.29 15.37
N GLU A 209 6.32 17.90 16.01
CA GLU A 209 6.29 17.55 17.44
C GLU A 209 7.01 16.21 17.65
N THR A 210 6.63 15.20 16.86
CA THR A 210 7.28 13.89 16.80
C THR A 210 8.79 14.03 16.54
N LEU A 211 9.18 14.88 15.57
CA LEU A 211 10.60 15.12 15.27
C LEU A 211 11.34 15.82 16.41
N ALA A 212 10.68 16.71 17.16
CA ALA A 212 11.31 17.36 18.30
C ALA A 212 11.60 16.34 19.40
N CYS A 213 10.62 15.51 19.78
CA CYS A 213 10.79 14.46 20.79
C CYS A 213 11.92 13.49 20.42
N LEU A 214 11.91 12.95 19.20
CA LEU A 214 12.94 11.99 18.76
C LEU A 214 14.33 12.62 18.69
N ARG A 215 14.45 13.89 18.28
CA ARG A 215 15.75 14.58 18.25
C ARG A 215 16.26 14.90 19.65
N GLU A 216 15.38 15.30 20.56
CA GLU A 216 15.75 15.55 21.96
C GLU A 216 16.23 14.27 22.65
N ASP A 217 15.52 13.15 22.45
CA ASP A 217 15.93 11.85 22.98
C ASP A 217 17.28 11.38 22.41
N ILE A 218 17.47 11.48 21.09
CA ILE A 218 18.74 11.10 20.44
C ILE A 218 19.90 12.01 20.88
N ASP A 219 19.64 13.30 21.16
CA ASP A 219 20.68 14.22 21.63
C ASP A 219 21.11 13.91 23.07
N THR A 220 20.12 13.65 23.94
CA THR A 220 20.34 13.44 25.38
C THR A 220 20.73 12.01 25.73
N GLN A 221 20.17 11.02 25.04
CA GLN A 221 20.29 9.58 25.32
C GLN A 221 20.55 8.73 24.05
N PRO A 222 21.54 9.07 23.20
CA PRO A 222 21.79 8.37 21.93
C PRO A 222 22.10 6.88 22.09
N TYR A 223 22.62 6.47 23.24
CA TYR A 223 22.96 5.07 23.50
C TYR A 223 21.73 4.16 23.42
N GLN A 224 20.57 4.59 23.93
CA GLN A 224 19.36 3.76 23.93
C GLN A 224 18.94 3.42 22.50
N PHE A 225 18.79 4.45 21.66
CA PHE A 225 18.44 4.29 20.25
C PHE A 225 19.43 3.38 19.51
N LYS A 226 20.72 3.63 19.68
CA LYS A 226 21.77 2.86 19.00
C LYS A 226 21.85 1.43 19.48
N SER A 227 21.63 1.18 20.77
CA SER A 227 21.65 -0.17 21.33
C SER A 227 20.57 -1.05 20.70
N ILE A 228 19.36 -0.50 20.48
CA ILE A 228 18.25 -1.16 19.80
C ILE A 228 18.64 -1.52 18.38
N LEU A 229 19.22 -0.58 17.63
CA LEU A 229 19.65 -0.86 16.25
C LEU A 229 20.75 -1.94 16.16
N THR A 230 21.55 -2.10 17.21
CA THR A 230 22.66 -3.07 17.27
C THR A 230 22.29 -4.40 17.93
N GLU A 231 21.05 -4.54 18.40
CA GLU A 231 20.47 -5.79 18.88
C GLU A 231 20.62 -6.87 17.79
N GLU A 232 20.90 -8.10 18.18
CA GLU A 232 21.31 -9.15 17.26
C GLU A 232 20.23 -9.46 16.21
N HIS A 233 18.98 -9.68 16.63
CA HIS A 233 17.87 -10.04 15.77
C HIS A 233 17.48 -8.89 14.85
N LEU A 234 17.31 -7.68 15.38
CA LEU A 234 17.04 -6.50 14.55
C LEU A 234 18.16 -6.27 13.53
N ARG A 235 19.42 -6.30 13.97
CA ARG A 235 20.57 -6.04 13.09
C ARG A 235 20.68 -7.07 11.98
N THR A 236 20.53 -8.36 12.26
CA THR A 236 20.66 -9.40 11.21
C THR A 236 19.50 -9.35 10.22
N THR A 237 18.30 -8.96 10.68
CA THR A 237 17.11 -8.83 9.84
C THR A 237 17.17 -7.62 8.91
N PHE A 238 17.53 -6.43 9.43
CA PHE A 238 17.48 -5.18 8.65
C PHE A 238 18.83 -4.75 8.05
N PHE A 239 19.94 -5.24 8.60
CA PHE A 239 21.31 -4.91 8.17
C PHE A 239 22.16 -6.16 7.92
N PRO A 240 21.69 -7.10 7.07
CA PRO A 240 22.40 -8.35 6.84
C PRO A 240 23.83 -8.07 6.36
N GLY A 241 24.79 -8.77 6.97
CA GLY A 241 26.22 -8.63 6.67
C GLY A 241 26.97 -7.54 7.45
N ILE A 242 26.28 -6.66 8.18
CA ILE A 242 26.94 -5.72 9.09
C ILE A 242 27.15 -6.40 10.44
N LYS A 243 28.41 -6.58 10.86
CA LYS A 243 28.76 -7.08 12.22
C LYS A 243 28.24 -6.11 13.30
N LYS A 244 28.35 -6.46 14.58
CA LYS A 244 27.98 -5.57 15.72
C LYS A 244 28.92 -4.36 15.83
N ASP A 245 28.84 -3.47 14.85
CA ASP A 245 29.58 -2.22 14.66
C ASP A 245 28.57 -1.08 14.63
N GLU A 246 28.42 -0.41 15.76
CA GLU A 246 27.43 0.65 15.97
C GLU A 246 27.49 1.73 14.88
N LYS A 247 28.68 2.17 14.48
CA LYS A 247 28.85 3.23 13.48
C LYS A 247 28.31 2.81 12.12
N LYS A 248 28.57 1.56 11.70
CA LYS A 248 28.07 1.03 10.42
C LYS A 248 26.57 0.80 10.44
N VAL A 249 26.05 0.28 11.55
CA VAL A 249 24.61 0.08 11.75
C VAL A 249 23.86 1.41 11.69
N VAL A 250 24.32 2.42 12.45
CA VAL A 250 23.73 3.77 12.44
C VAL A 250 23.80 4.41 11.05
N ALA A 251 24.93 4.26 10.35
CA ALA A 251 25.05 4.77 8.98
C ALA A 251 24.08 4.08 8.01
N ALA A 252 23.90 2.77 8.12
CA ALA A 252 22.94 2.01 7.32
C ALA A 252 21.49 2.42 7.62
N PHE A 253 21.15 2.59 8.91
CA PHE A 253 19.86 3.12 9.33
C PHE A 253 19.60 4.51 8.74
N CYS A 254 20.55 5.44 8.87
CA CYS A 254 20.43 6.79 8.31
C CYS A 254 20.18 6.75 6.80
N LYS A 255 20.88 5.87 6.06
CA LYS A 255 20.68 5.71 4.62
C LYS A 255 19.27 5.23 4.27
N MET A 256 18.74 4.27 5.04
CA MET A 256 17.39 3.75 4.82
C MET A 256 16.30 4.78 5.14
N SER A 257 16.51 5.58 6.18
CA SER A 257 15.59 6.64 6.63
C SER A 257 15.87 8.02 6.00
N ALA A 258 16.75 8.10 5.00
CA ALA A 258 17.22 9.37 4.42
C ALA A 258 16.19 10.10 3.55
N ASP A 259 15.07 9.46 3.19
CA ASP A 259 14.06 10.12 2.37
C ASP A 259 13.59 11.43 3.04
N ASN A 260 13.54 12.50 2.25
CA ASN A 260 13.24 13.86 2.71
C ASN A 260 14.09 14.40 3.90
N ALA A 261 15.22 13.77 4.24
CA ALA A 261 16.09 14.23 5.32
C ALA A 261 16.65 15.65 5.06
N LEU A 262 16.96 16.36 6.14
CA LEU A 262 17.48 17.73 6.06
C LEU A 262 18.87 17.75 5.41
N LYS A 263 19.07 18.64 4.43
CA LYS A 263 20.39 18.89 3.83
C LYS A 263 21.33 19.53 4.85
N THR A 264 20.82 20.49 5.61
CA THR A 264 21.54 21.24 6.64
C THR A 264 21.25 20.71 8.05
N LYS A 265 21.97 21.23 9.06
CA LYS A 265 21.69 20.90 10.45
C LYS A 265 20.28 21.36 10.86
N PRO A 266 19.56 20.60 11.69
CA PRO A 266 18.35 21.10 12.35
C PRO A 266 18.67 22.30 13.25
N LYS A 267 17.66 23.15 13.50
CA LYS A 267 17.77 24.27 14.44
C LYS A 267 18.09 23.73 15.84
N GLY A 268 18.98 24.39 16.58
CA GLY A 268 19.37 24.00 17.93
C GLY A 268 20.62 23.11 18.03
N TYR A 269 21.01 22.43 16.95
CA TYR A 269 22.12 21.46 16.98
C TYR A 269 23.38 21.98 16.28
N GLY A 270 24.55 21.63 16.83
CA GLY A 270 25.87 21.91 16.22
C GLY A 270 26.08 21.12 14.93
N ALA A 271 26.86 21.66 13.99
CA ALA A 271 27.18 20.95 12.74
C ALA A 271 28.16 19.78 12.98
N ASP A 272 28.94 19.89 14.05
CA ASP A 272 29.93 18.95 14.57
C ASP A 272 29.32 17.93 15.55
N HIS A 273 27.98 17.93 15.72
CA HIS A 273 27.32 16.98 16.61
C HIS A 273 27.60 15.53 16.18
N LYS A 274 28.01 14.69 17.14
CA LYS A 274 28.39 13.28 16.91
C LYS A 274 27.30 12.46 16.20
N ASP A 275 26.03 12.80 16.43
CA ASP A 275 24.85 12.11 15.91
C ASP A 275 24.08 12.96 14.89
N ILE A 276 24.74 13.95 14.27
CA ILE A 276 24.09 14.89 13.34
C ILE A 276 23.38 14.19 12.17
N ALA A 277 23.86 13.03 11.72
CA ALA A 277 23.23 12.26 10.66
C ALA A 277 21.82 11.76 11.07
N LEU A 278 21.66 11.32 12.31
CA LEU A 278 20.37 10.91 12.87
C LEU A 278 19.45 12.11 13.06
N LEU A 279 19.98 13.22 13.61
CA LEU A 279 19.20 14.42 13.88
C LEU A 279 18.64 15.07 12.60
N LYS A 280 19.29 14.87 11.46
CA LYS A 280 18.82 15.36 10.16
C LYS A 280 17.62 14.59 9.61
N LEU A 281 17.36 13.39 10.10
CA LEU A 281 16.28 12.55 9.58
C LEU A 281 14.91 13.21 9.81
N ARG A 282 13.98 12.86 8.91
CA ARG A 282 12.55 13.19 9.03
C ARG A 282 11.66 11.94 9.05
N ASN A 283 12.29 10.79 8.86
CA ASN A 283 11.70 9.47 8.91
C ASN A 283 12.54 8.65 9.88
N PHE A 284 11.89 7.75 10.60
CA PHE A 284 12.53 6.78 11.47
C PHE A 284 11.92 5.43 11.14
N VAL A 285 12.39 4.83 10.05
CA VAL A 285 11.81 3.60 9.48
C VAL A 285 12.88 2.52 9.26
N LEU A 286 12.48 1.29 9.57
CA LEU A 286 13.19 0.08 9.18
C LEU A 286 12.33 -0.67 8.16
N ARG A 287 12.94 -1.24 7.12
CA ARG A 287 12.25 -2.13 6.18
C ARG A 287 13.18 -3.25 5.73
N ARG A 288 12.63 -4.44 5.56
CA ARG A 288 13.27 -5.59 4.92
C ARG A 288 12.45 -5.97 3.70
N ASN A 289 13.11 -6.07 2.55
CA ASN A 289 12.49 -6.58 1.34
C ASN A 289 12.20 -8.07 1.50
N ILE A 290 11.08 -8.51 0.95
CA ILE A 290 10.65 -9.90 0.91
C ILE A 290 10.57 -10.28 -0.57
N SER A 291 11.29 -11.31 -0.97
CA SER A 291 11.24 -11.83 -2.34
C SER A 291 9.89 -12.49 -2.63
N ASP A 292 9.55 -12.60 -3.91
CA ASP A 292 8.34 -13.31 -4.34
C ASP A 292 8.40 -14.78 -3.87
N GLU A 293 9.59 -15.39 -3.90
CA GLU A 293 9.80 -16.76 -3.43
C GLU A 293 9.58 -16.91 -1.92
N GLU A 294 10.03 -15.95 -1.11
CA GLU A 294 9.82 -15.98 0.34
C GLU A 294 8.34 -15.90 0.69
N ILE A 295 7.60 -14.93 0.11
CA ILE A 295 6.21 -14.67 0.49
C ILE A 295 5.23 -15.74 -0.01
N THR A 296 5.56 -16.42 -1.12
CA THR A 296 4.75 -17.53 -1.64
C THR A 296 5.16 -18.90 -1.12
N SER A 297 6.22 -18.98 -0.30
CA SER A 297 6.68 -20.25 0.27
C SER A 297 5.77 -20.74 1.40
N GLU A 298 5.85 -22.03 1.72
CA GLU A 298 5.20 -22.62 2.92
C GLU A 298 5.60 -21.94 4.24
N ASN A 299 6.69 -21.17 4.25
CA ASN A 299 7.17 -20.45 5.42
C ASN A 299 6.88 -18.94 5.35
N GLY A 300 6.06 -18.48 4.39
CA GLY A 300 5.83 -17.07 4.12
C GLY A 300 5.37 -16.28 5.35
N LEU A 301 4.34 -16.76 6.05
CA LEU A 301 3.84 -16.13 7.28
C LEU A 301 4.91 -16.04 8.38
N ASN A 302 5.66 -17.12 8.61
CA ASN A 302 6.70 -17.14 9.63
C ASN A 302 7.87 -16.22 9.29
N ILE A 303 8.23 -16.09 8.01
CA ILE A 303 9.24 -15.13 7.56
C ILE A 303 8.80 -13.70 7.91
N VAL A 304 7.53 -13.36 7.68
CA VAL A 304 7.02 -12.02 8.03
C VAL A 304 6.93 -11.86 9.56
N GLY A 305 6.49 -12.90 10.28
CA GLY A 305 6.42 -12.91 11.75
C GLY A 305 7.79 -12.71 12.42
N ASP A 306 8.85 -13.29 11.87
CA ASP A 306 10.22 -13.06 12.33
C ASP A 306 10.65 -11.60 12.15
N ILE A 307 10.21 -10.93 11.07
CA ILE A 307 10.48 -9.49 10.86
C ILE A 307 9.69 -8.65 11.86
N VAL A 308 8.45 -9.03 12.18
CA VAL A 308 7.62 -8.39 13.21
C VAL A 308 8.34 -8.43 14.57
N GLU A 309 8.82 -9.60 14.98
CA GLU A 309 9.55 -9.77 16.24
C GLU A 309 10.84 -8.94 16.25
N ALA A 310 11.59 -8.93 15.14
CA ALA A 310 12.83 -8.17 15.04
C ALA A 310 12.64 -6.64 15.11
N ILE A 311 11.48 -6.10 14.69
CA ILE A 311 11.23 -4.66 14.66
C ILE A 311 10.48 -4.13 15.89
N GLU A 312 9.80 -5.00 16.65
CA GLU A 312 9.01 -4.61 17.81
C GLU A 312 9.77 -3.70 18.81
N PRO A 313 11.02 -4.00 19.22
CA PRO A 313 11.73 -3.16 20.19
C PRO A 313 11.97 -1.74 19.68
N PHE A 314 12.11 -1.57 18.36
CA PHE A 314 12.25 -0.28 17.71
C PHE A 314 10.92 0.49 17.71
N ILE A 315 9.80 -0.17 17.39
CA ILE A 315 8.46 0.44 17.46
C ILE A 315 8.13 0.88 18.89
N THR A 316 8.39 0.02 19.87
CA THR A 316 8.17 0.31 21.29
C THR A 316 9.01 1.50 21.76
N TYR A 317 10.28 1.59 21.39
CA TYR A 317 11.10 2.77 21.69
C TYR A 317 10.52 4.05 21.08
N LEU A 318 10.17 4.03 19.78
CA LEU A 318 9.62 5.20 19.10
C LEU A 318 8.34 5.70 19.78
N ASN A 319 7.43 4.79 20.11
CA ASN A 319 6.18 5.12 20.80
C ASN A 319 6.45 5.66 22.22
N ASN A 320 7.35 5.06 22.98
CA ASN A 320 7.69 5.52 24.34
C ASN A 320 8.33 6.91 24.35
N THR A 321 9.09 7.28 23.32
CA THR A 321 9.69 8.62 23.21
C THR A 321 8.66 9.69 22.83
N VAL A 322 7.72 9.38 21.93
CA VAL A 322 6.79 10.37 21.37
C VAL A 322 5.48 10.46 22.14
N MET A 323 4.95 9.31 22.57
CA MET A 323 3.68 9.17 23.29
C MET A 323 3.84 8.14 24.43
N PRO A 324 4.61 8.44 25.48
CA PRO A 324 4.82 7.52 26.60
C PRO A 324 3.50 7.16 27.27
N ASP A 325 3.37 5.88 27.63
CA ASP A 325 2.26 5.39 28.45
C ASP A 325 2.30 6.12 29.80
N ARG A 326 1.24 6.90 30.09
CA ARG A 326 1.12 7.71 31.31
C ARG A 326 0.51 6.95 32.47
#